data_AF-A0A1X7V3B4-F1
#
_entry.id   AF-A0A1X7V3B4-F1
#
_cell.length_a   1.000
_cell.length_b   1.000
_cell.length_c   1.000
_cell.angle_alpha   90.00
_cell.angle_beta   90.00
_cell.angle_gamma   90.00
#
_symmetry.space_group_name_H-M   'P 1'
#
loop_
_entity.id
_entity.type
_entity.pdbx_description
1 polymer ?
#
loop_
_entity_poly.entity_id
_entity_poly.type
_entity_poly.pdbx_seq_one_letter_code
_entity_poly.pdbx_strand_id
1 'polypeptide(L)'
;MATAAFTLESMVRGYHLYCNVWDAAINEVLPCERELNNRKDPFAVAVVKSGVGTVGHVPRLISSVCSIFIRRGGSIACRVTGSRRYSRDLSQGGVEIPCQLIFEGPVHDTNKVERLLHEVLPLAPAGTSNMSDLPVCNDKPALAVQTDAVPAVIVIGSEDNAATSKKRKFTLLENDFEDLIMGKRLTQDHIYYAQELLKTQFPTINGLHSTLLQNKPVTNKEDLKDKLQIVHCNGNHWIAASNIKCDADCDVAIYDSIYRALNDEAETVICNLFQVGKQKPKIKVMNCQKQIGGMDCGLFAVAFITSIAHGQEPAKLQYLQDEMRNHLVKCFKAQKMEPFPCK
;
A
#
# COMPACT_ATOMS: atom_id res chain seq x y z
N MET A 1 17.90 30.73 -30.27
CA MET A 1 18.60 29.43 -30.25
C MET A 1 17.71 28.40 -30.91
N ALA A 2 18.26 27.49 -31.70
CA ALA A 2 17.45 26.46 -32.35
C ALA A 2 16.80 25.54 -31.30
N THR A 3 15.52 25.23 -31.48
CA THR A 3 14.74 24.33 -30.64
C THR A 3 14.47 23.03 -31.38
N ALA A 4 14.41 21.92 -30.65
CA ALA A 4 14.00 20.61 -31.16
C ALA A 4 12.88 20.05 -30.28
N ALA A 5 12.15 19.09 -30.84
CA ALA A 5 11.14 18.34 -30.11
C ALA A 5 11.17 16.86 -30.50
N PHE A 6 10.89 15.99 -29.54
CA PHE A 6 10.66 14.57 -29.79
C PHE A 6 9.63 14.02 -28.80
N THR A 7 9.08 12.86 -29.12
CA THR A 7 8.05 12.20 -28.31
C THR A 7 8.53 10.84 -27.83
N LEU A 8 8.17 10.50 -26.59
CA LEU A 8 8.51 9.22 -25.97
C LEU A 8 7.26 8.56 -25.39
N GLU A 9 7.01 7.30 -25.77
CA GLU A 9 5.98 6.48 -25.13
C GLU A 9 6.36 6.17 -23.68
N SER A 10 5.43 6.43 -22.75
CA SER A 10 5.64 6.30 -21.32
C SER A 10 4.33 6.08 -20.57
N MET A 11 4.39 6.22 -19.25
CA MET A 11 3.23 6.05 -18.35
C MET A 11 3.27 7.10 -17.25
N VAL A 12 2.12 7.68 -16.90
CA VAL A 12 1.96 8.43 -15.65
C VAL A 12 1.72 7.44 -14.52
N ARG A 13 2.51 7.52 -13.46
CA ARG A 13 2.39 6.67 -12.26
C ARG A 13 1.84 7.45 -11.08
N GLY A 14 1.33 6.73 -10.09
CA GLY A 14 0.73 7.33 -8.90
C GLY A 14 -0.76 7.65 -9.05
N TYR A 15 -1.41 7.26 -10.15
CA TYR A 15 -2.83 7.56 -10.39
C TYR A 15 -3.76 7.10 -9.26
N HIS A 16 -3.43 6.03 -8.55
CA HIS A 16 -4.19 5.53 -7.40
C HIS A 16 -4.23 6.49 -6.19
N LEU A 17 -3.29 7.45 -6.10
CA LEU A 17 -3.31 8.54 -5.11
C LEU A 17 -4.21 9.69 -5.57
N TYR A 18 -4.28 9.91 -6.88
CA TYR A 18 -4.90 11.08 -7.49
C TYR A 18 -6.23 10.77 -8.21
N CYS A 19 -6.71 9.53 -8.18
CA CYS A 19 -7.91 9.10 -8.91
C CYS A 19 -9.20 9.80 -8.45
N ASN A 20 -9.20 10.39 -7.25
CA ASN A 20 -10.32 11.19 -6.75
C ASN A 20 -10.29 12.64 -7.25
N VAL A 21 -9.16 13.09 -7.80
CA VAL A 21 -8.93 14.49 -8.20
C VAL A 21 -8.61 14.63 -9.69
N TRP A 22 -8.32 13.51 -10.37
CA TRP A 22 -8.06 13.47 -11.80
C TRP A 22 -8.72 12.26 -12.44
N ASP A 23 -9.61 12.53 -13.39
CA ASP A 23 -10.10 11.57 -14.37
C ASP A 23 -9.44 11.90 -15.71
N ALA A 24 -8.60 10.99 -16.21
CA ALA A 24 -7.73 11.25 -17.35
C ALA A 24 -8.50 11.14 -18.67
N ALA A 25 -8.56 12.24 -19.41
CA ALA A 25 -9.17 12.24 -20.73
C ALA A 25 -8.13 11.85 -21.81
N ILE A 26 -8.50 10.98 -22.74
CA ILE A 26 -7.63 10.64 -23.88
C ILE A 26 -7.34 11.92 -24.67
N ASN A 27 -6.07 12.12 -25.03
CA ASN A 27 -5.50 13.33 -25.64
C ASN A 27 -5.41 14.56 -24.71
N GLU A 28 -5.72 14.45 -23.42
CA GLU A 28 -5.42 15.50 -22.45
C GLU A 28 -3.91 15.72 -22.39
N VAL A 29 -3.48 16.99 -22.49
CA VAL A 29 -2.07 17.38 -22.42
C VAL A 29 -1.84 18.16 -21.14
N LEU A 30 -0.97 17.65 -20.28
CA LEU A 30 -0.65 18.21 -18.98
C LEU A 30 0.83 18.58 -18.90
N PRO A 31 1.19 19.74 -18.33
CA PRO A 31 2.59 20.09 -18.10
C PRO A 31 3.25 19.16 -17.07
N CYS A 32 4.54 18.94 -17.25
CA CYS A 32 5.38 18.24 -16.28
C CYS A 32 6.32 19.23 -15.58
N GLU A 33 6.37 19.19 -14.25
CA GLU A 33 7.14 20.11 -13.42
C GLU A 33 8.06 19.37 -12.45
N ARG A 34 9.19 20.01 -12.08
CA ARG A 34 10.12 19.43 -11.11
C ARG A 34 9.57 19.54 -9.70
N GLU A 35 9.49 18.42 -9.00
CA GLU A 35 9.06 18.37 -7.60
C GLU A 35 10.28 18.28 -6.67
N LEU A 36 10.79 19.43 -6.24
CA LEU A 36 12.04 19.52 -5.46
C LEU A 36 11.93 18.97 -4.03
N ASN A 37 10.72 18.89 -3.49
CA ASN A 37 10.46 18.46 -2.12
C ASN A 37 10.09 16.98 -2.00
N ASN A 38 10.24 16.21 -3.07
CA ASN A 38 9.94 14.78 -3.04
C ASN A 38 11.02 14.02 -2.25
N ARG A 39 10.63 13.48 -1.08
CA ARG A 39 11.54 12.77 -0.17
C ARG A 39 11.99 11.40 -0.70
N LYS A 40 11.30 10.84 -1.70
CA LYS A 40 11.56 9.50 -2.25
C LYS A 40 12.42 9.55 -3.51
N ASP A 41 12.29 10.59 -4.32
CA ASP A 41 13.07 10.82 -5.53
C ASP A 41 13.48 12.30 -5.63
N PRO A 42 14.77 12.65 -5.41
CA PRO A 42 15.24 14.03 -5.50
C PRO A 42 15.15 14.61 -6.91
N PHE A 43 14.86 13.77 -7.91
CA PHE A 43 14.64 14.16 -9.29
C PHE A 43 13.18 13.97 -9.74
N ALA A 44 12.23 13.86 -8.81
CA ALA A 44 10.83 13.69 -9.16
C ALA A 44 10.33 14.74 -10.16
N VAL A 45 9.58 14.28 -11.15
CA VAL A 45 8.88 15.12 -12.12
C VAL A 45 7.40 14.78 -12.03
N ALA A 46 6.62 15.75 -11.56
CA ALA A 46 5.18 15.67 -11.39
C ALA A 46 4.47 16.04 -12.70
N VAL A 47 3.37 15.34 -13.00
CA VAL A 47 2.39 15.75 -14.01
C VAL A 47 1.37 16.61 -13.28
N VAL A 48 1.16 17.85 -13.74
CA VAL A 48 0.38 18.85 -13.02
C VAL A 48 -0.86 19.23 -13.82
N LYS A 49 -2.00 19.30 -13.15
CA LYS A 49 -3.26 19.80 -13.72
C LYS A 49 -3.66 21.11 -13.06
N SER A 50 -3.97 22.10 -13.90
CA SER A 50 -4.39 23.42 -13.43
C SER A 50 -5.62 23.33 -12.52
N GLY A 51 -5.57 24.00 -11.37
CA GLY A 51 -6.63 23.99 -10.35
C GLY A 51 -6.72 22.71 -9.51
N VAL A 52 -5.96 21.67 -9.82
CA VAL A 52 -5.95 20.38 -9.10
C VAL A 52 -4.61 20.12 -8.40
N GLY A 53 -3.51 20.53 -9.01
CA GLY A 53 -2.16 20.25 -8.54
C GLY A 53 -1.57 18.99 -9.18
N THR A 54 -0.72 18.27 -8.46
CA THR A 54 -0.09 17.04 -8.95
C THR A 54 -1.12 15.94 -9.16
N VAL A 55 -1.13 15.33 -10.35
CA VAL A 55 -2.04 14.23 -10.72
C VAL A 55 -1.32 12.92 -11.01
N GLY A 56 0.01 12.93 -10.90
CA GLY A 56 0.86 11.76 -11.02
C GLY A 56 2.30 12.17 -11.26
N HIS A 57 3.14 11.18 -11.55
CA HIS A 57 4.57 11.40 -11.77
C HIS A 57 5.07 10.61 -12.97
N VAL A 58 6.12 11.14 -13.57
CA VAL A 58 6.93 10.44 -14.57
C VAL A 58 7.61 9.22 -13.90
N PRO A 59 7.83 8.09 -14.59
CA PRO A 59 8.46 6.92 -13.99
C PRO A 59 9.83 7.24 -13.38
N ARG A 60 10.08 6.73 -12.17
CA ARG A 60 11.36 6.90 -11.45
C ARG A 60 12.58 6.52 -12.29
N LEU A 61 12.45 5.56 -13.20
CA LEU A 61 13.53 5.12 -14.08
C LEU A 61 14.07 6.26 -14.96
N ILE A 62 13.21 7.20 -15.37
CA ILE A 62 13.56 8.30 -16.28
C ILE A 62 13.46 9.68 -15.63
N SER A 63 13.08 9.75 -14.35
CA SER A 63 12.84 11.00 -13.61
C SER A 63 14.08 11.89 -13.55
N SER A 64 15.27 11.30 -13.33
CA SER A 64 16.55 12.01 -13.32
C SER A 64 16.84 12.74 -14.63
N VAL A 65 16.66 12.06 -15.76
CA VAL A 65 16.87 12.63 -17.10
C VAL A 65 15.86 13.75 -17.36
N CYS A 66 14.58 13.51 -17.06
CA CYS A 66 13.51 14.50 -17.24
C CYS A 66 13.73 15.75 -16.37
N SER A 67 14.11 15.57 -15.10
CA SER A 67 14.34 16.67 -14.15
C SER A 67 15.53 17.54 -14.55
N ILE A 68 16.61 16.93 -15.03
CA ILE A 68 17.79 17.66 -15.52
C ILE A 68 17.45 18.43 -16.80
N PHE A 69 16.66 17.84 -17.70
CA PHE A 69 16.20 18.51 -18.92
C PHE A 69 15.39 19.77 -18.61
N ILE A 70 14.39 19.65 -17.72
CA ILE A 70 13.59 20.79 -17.28
C ILE A 70 14.47 21.86 -16.62
N ARG A 71 15.43 21.45 -15.78
CA ARG A 71 16.38 22.37 -15.13
C ARG A 71 17.22 23.17 -16.13
N ARG A 72 17.48 22.63 -17.33
CA ARG A 72 18.25 23.30 -18.40
C ARG A 72 17.40 24.16 -19.33
N GLY A 73 16.13 24.38 -19.01
CA GLY A 73 15.23 25.19 -19.81
C GLY A 73 14.50 24.40 -20.92
N GLY A 74 14.53 23.06 -20.85
CA GLY A 74 13.59 22.24 -21.60
C GLY A 74 12.20 22.23 -20.95
N SER A 75 11.18 21.88 -21.72
CA SER A 75 9.82 21.67 -21.25
C SER A 75 9.37 20.26 -21.60
N ILE A 76 8.57 19.68 -20.70
CA ILE A 76 8.00 18.35 -20.90
C ILE A 76 6.50 18.48 -20.72
N ALA A 77 5.73 17.95 -21.66
CA ALA A 77 4.30 17.77 -21.52
C ALA A 77 3.95 16.29 -21.60
N CYS A 78 2.90 15.90 -20.90
CA CYS A 78 2.37 14.54 -20.88
C CYS A 78 1.04 14.54 -21.62
N ARG A 79 0.95 13.81 -22.74
CA ARG A 79 -0.30 13.57 -23.47
C ARG A 79 -0.86 12.20 -23.10
N VAL A 80 -2.06 12.13 -22.55
CA VAL A 80 -2.73 10.86 -22.24
C VAL A 80 -3.06 10.12 -23.54
N THR A 81 -2.62 8.86 -23.67
CA THR A 81 -2.83 8.04 -24.89
C THR A 81 -3.80 6.88 -24.67
N GLY A 82 -4.15 6.57 -23.43
CA GLY A 82 -5.09 5.50 -23.14
C GLY A 82 -5.65 5.57 -21.73
N SER A 83 -6.60 4.69 -21.46
CA SER A 83 -7.23 4.56 -20.16
C SER A 83 -6.29 3.95 -19.12
N ARG A 84 -6.63 4.16 -17.85
CA ARG A 84 -6.05 3.49 -16.69
C ARG A 84 -5.80 2.00 -16.96
N ARG A 85 -4.59 1.53 -16.68
CA ARG A 85 -4.24 0.10 -16.71
C ARG A 85 -3.31 -0.29 -15.56
N TYR A 86 -3.09 -1.59 -15.41
CA TYR A 86 -2.13 -2.12 -14.44
C TYR A 86 -0.71 -2.09 -15.02
N SER A 87 0.26 -1.63 -14.22
CA SER A 87 1.68 -1.63 -14.57
C SER A 87 2.20 -3.05 -14.76
N ARG A 88 2.82 -3.31 -15.91
CA ARG A 88 3.30 -4.65 -16.30
C ARG A 88 4.74 -4.92 -15.87
N ASP A 89 5.53 -3.88 -15.66
CA ASP A 89 6.97 -3.92 -15.37
C ASP A 89 7.30 -3.91 -13.86
N LEU A 90 6.30 -3.65 -13.02
CA LEU A 90 6.46 -3.65 -11.57
C LEU A 90 5.95 -4.96 -10.98
N SER A 91 6.85 -5.74 -10.35
CA SER A 91 6.50 -6.99 -9.66
C SER A 91 5.50 -6.81 -8.51
N GLN A 92 5.34 -5.57 -8.02
CA GLN A 92 4.41 -5.18 -6.96
C GLN A 92 3.01 -4.77 -7.48
N GLY A 93 2.79 -4.78 -8.80
CA GLY A 93 1.62 -4.15 -9.41
C GLY A 93 1.64 -2.61 -9.29
N GLY A 94 0.66 -1.94 -9.90
CA GLY A 94 0.55 -0.49 -9.90
C GLY A 94 -0.53 -0.02 -10.86
N VAL A 95 -1.04 1.19 -10.67
CA VAL A 95 -1.97 1.82 -11.63
C VAL A 95 -1.21 2.88 -12.41
N GLU A 96 -1.24 2.74 -13.73
CA GLU A 96 -0.60 3.66 -14.65
C GLU A 96 -1.57 4.13 -15.73
N ILE A 97 -1.28 5.31 -16.27
CA ILE A 97 -1.99 5.87 -17.40
C ILE A 97 -1.02 5.95 -18.57
N PRO A 98 -1.26 5.21 -19.67
CA PRO A 98 -0.45 5.33 -20.87
C PRO A 98 -0.41 6.77 -21.34
N CYS A 99 0.79 7.26 -21.64
CA CYS A 99 0.99 8.61 -22.11
C CYS A 99 2.15 8.72 -23.08
N GLN A 100 2.17 9.81 -23.83
CA GLN A 100 3.29 10.23 -24.62
C GLN A 100 3.91 11.47 -23.97
N LEU A 101 5.18 11.38 -23.59
CA LEU A 101 5.95 12.52 -23.11
C LEU A 101 6.48 13.30 -24.32
N ILE A 102 6.14 14.57 -24.38
CA ILE A 102 6.53 15.52 -25.43
C ILE A 102 7.63 16.40 -24.85
N PHE A 103 8.84 16.29 -25.39
CA PHE A 103 9.99 17.08 -24.98
C PHE A 103 10.19 18.21 -25.97
N GLU A 104 10.31 19.44 -25.48
CA GLU A 104 10.62 20.62 -26.31
C GLU A 104 11.69 21.46 -25.63
N GLY A 105 12.76 21.82 -26.35
CA GLY A 105 13.84 22.60 -25.76
C GLY A 105 15.02 22.85 -26.69
N PRO A 106 16.17 23.29 -26.14
CA PRO A 106 17.38 23.52 -26.91
C PRO A 106 17.83 22.26 -27.65
N VAL A 107 18.21 22.38 -28.93
CA VAL A 107 18.59 21.23 -29.80
C VAL A 107 19.63 20.31 -29.15
N HIS A 108 20.68 20.89 -28.55
CA HIS A 108 21.75 20.11 -27.93
C HIS A 108 21.27 19.25 -26.75
N ASP A 109 20.47 19.81 -25.85
CA ASP A 109 19.95 19.08 -24.69
C ASP A 109 18.87 18.08 -25.11
N THR A 110 18.03 18.43 -26.08
CA THR A 110 16.96 17.58 -26.62
C THR A 110 17.55 16.31 -27.25
N ASN A 111 18.53 16.45 -28.14
CA ASN A 111 19.21 15.30 -28.78
C ASN A 111 20.02 14.45 -27.78
N LYS A 112 20.45 15.04 -26.66
CA LYS A 112 21.14 14.30 -25.59
C LYS A 112 20.15 13.48 -24.78
N VAL A 113 19.01 14.06 -24.44
CA VAL A 113 17.96 13.40 -23.65
C VAL A 113 17.32 12.27 -24.45
N GLU A 114 17.03 12.48 -25.72
CA GLU A 114 16.51 11.44 -26.62
C GLU A 114 17.42 10.20 -26.61
N ARG A 115 18.73 10.39 -26.79
CA ARG A 115 19.72 9.29 -26.71
C ARG A 115 19.72 8.59 -25.36
N LEU A 116 19.75 9.33 -24.25
CA LEU A 116 19.76 8.76 -22.90
C LEU A 116 18.49 7.95 -22.61
N LEU A 117 17.32 8.41 -23.05
CA LEU A 117 16.06 7.70 -22.85
C LEU A 117 15.98 6.44 -23.72
N HIS A 118 16.48 6.50 -24.96
CA HIS A 118 16.60 5.34 -25.83
C HIS A 118 17.61 4.29 -25.34
N GLU A 119 18.58 4.63 -24.50
CA GLU A 119 19.49 3.66 -23.87
C GLU A 119 18.86 2.99 -22.63
N VAL A 120 17.96 3.68 -21.93
CA VAL A 120 17.35 3.21 -20.67
C VAL A 120 16.13 2.33 -20.90
N LEU A 121 15.37 2.55 -21.98
CA LEU A 121 14.13 1.84 -22.30
C LEU A 121 14.25 0.44 -22.95
N PRO A 122 15.30 0.05 -23.70
CA PRO A 122 15.41 -1.25 -24.36
C PRO A 122 15.53 -2.46 -23.42
N LEU A 123 15.59 -2.26 -22.10
CA LEU A 123 15.75 -3.32 -21.11
C LEU A 123 14.41 -3.88 -20.57
N ALA A 124 13.27 -3.39 -21.05
CA ALA A 124 11.97 -3.99 -20.77
C ALA A 124 11.62 -5.03 -21.87
N PRO A 125 11.37 -6.32 -21.54
CA PRO A 125 11.14 -7.34 -22.54
C PRO A 125 9.89 -7.04 -23.36
N ALA A 126 10.08 -6.95 -24.69
CA ALA A 126 9.02 -6.93 -25.67
C ALA A 126 8.31 -8.29 -25.68
N GLY A 127 7.11 -8.35 -25.10
CA GLY A 127 6.18 -9.48 -25.20
C GLY A 127 5.01 -9.09 -26.08
N THR A 128 5.00 -9.62 -27.28
CA THR A 128 3.97 -9.48 -28.31
C THR A 128 2.58 -9.88 -27.82
N SER A 129 1.60 -9.10 -28.27
CA SER A 129 0.17 -9.23 -28.08
C SER A 129 -0.43 -10.46 -28.77
N ASN A 130 -1.46 -11.04 -28.15
CA ASN A 130 -2.73 -11.31 -28.84
C ASN A 130 -3.90 -11.05 -27.88
N MET A 131 -4.89 -10.31 -28.39
CA MET A 131 -6.14 -9.90 -27.74
C MET A 131 -7.11 -11.07 -27.55
N SER A 132 -7.88 -11.05 -26.45
CA SER A 132 -9.35 -10.92 -26.49
C SER A 132 -9.94 -10.86 -25.06
N ASP A 133 -10.81 -9.87 -24.89
CA ASP A 133 -11.97 -9.78 -24.00
C ASP A 133 -11.81 -9.90 -22.49
N LEU A 134 -11.93 -8.77 -21.77
CA LEU A 134 -12.60 -8.66 -20.45
C LEU A 134 -13.12 -7.21 -20.25
N PRO A 135 -14.18 -6.99 -19.46
CA PRO A 135 -15.26 -6.07 -19.81
C PRO A 135 -15.05 -4.61 -19.37
N VAL A 136 -15.55 -3.72 -20.22
CA VAL A 136 -15.76 -2.29 -19.96
C VAL A 136 -16.94 -2.14 -19.00
N CYS A 137 -16.71 -1.63 -17.80
CA CYS A 137 -17.80 -1.19 -16.92
C CYS A 137 -18.13 0.26 -17.25
N ASN A 138 -19.29 0.46 -17.87
CA ASN A 138 -19.91 1.77 -18.04
C ASN A 138 -20.57 2.17 -16.73
N ASP A 139 -20.16 3.29 -16.14
CA ASP A 139 -21.03 4.04 -15.24
C ASP A 139 -20.93 5.53 -15.56
N LYS A 140 -22.07 6.08 -16.00
CA LYS A 140 -22.30 7.51 -16.20
C LYS A 140 -22.92 8.11 -14.92
N PRO A 141 -22.84 9.44 -14.75
CA PRO A 141 -22.78 10.09 -13.45
C PRO A 141 -24.14 10.56 -12.94
N ALA A 142 -24.27 10.69 -11.62
CA ALA A 142 -25.08 11.73 -10.99
C ALA A 142 -24.72 11.89 -9.50
N LEU A 143 -24.17 13.02 -9.10
CA LEU A 143 -24.91 14.11 -8.42
C LEU A 143 -23.93 15.21 -8.01
N ALA A 144 -24.30 16.45 -8.38
CA ALA A 144 -23.63 17.66 -7.97
C ALA A 144 -23.79 17.91 -6.46
N VAL A 145 -22.72 18.33 -5.79
CA VAL A 145 -22.80 19.15 -4.58
C VAL A 145 -21.77 20.27 -4.69
N GLN A 146 -22.27 21.47 -4.43
CA GLN A 146 -21.59 22.75 -4.55
C GLN A 146 -20.41 22.89 -3.59
N THR A 147 -19.45 23.67 -4.05
CA THR A 147 -18.30 24.22 -3.33
C THR A 147 -18.74 25.11 -2.18
N ASP A 148 -18.09 24.99 -1.02
CA ASP A 148 -17.44 26.13 -0.33
C ASP A 148 -16.65 25.68 0.93
N ALA A 149 -15.53 26.38 1.13
CA ALA A 149 -14.76 26.60 2.37
C ALA A 149 -13.81 25.49 2.94
N VAL A 150 -12.50 25.81 2.84
CA VAL A 150 -11.34 25.58 3.74
C VAL A 150 -11.30 24.32 4.61
N PRO A 151 -10.23 23.49 4.60
CA PRO A 151 -10.17 22.31 5.47
C PRO A 151 -10.09 22.74 6.95
N ALA A 152 -11.18 22.45 7.67
CA ALA A 152 -11.31 22.63 9.10
C ALA A 152 -10.40 21.64 9.85
N VAL A 153 -9.57 22.18 10.75
CA VAL A 153 -8.92 21.41 11.81
C VAL A 153 -10.00 20.96 12.78
N ILE A 154 -10.32 19.66 12.80
CA ILE A 154 -11.32 19.10 13.69
C ILE A 154 -10.66 18.78 15.04
N VAL A 155 -10.86 19.67 16.01
CA VAL A 155 -10.53 19.46 17.43
C VAL A 155 -11.70 18.77 18.09
N ILE A 156 -11.48 17.62 18.74
CA ILE A 156 -12.47 16.96 19.59
C ILE A 156 -11.90 16.89 20.99
N GLY A 157 -12.56 17.59 21.92
CA GLY A 157 -12.35 17.46 23.35
C GLY A 157 -13.40 16.55 23.98
N SER A 158 -13.02 15.88 25.07
CA SER A 158 -13.94 15.34 26.07
C SER A 158 -13.29 15.45 27.45
N GLU A 159 -13.97 16.13 28.38
CA GLU A 159 -13.79 16.03 29.83
C GLU A 159 -14.32 14.64 30.26
N ASP A 160 -13.70 13.84 31.15
CA ASP A 160 -13.35 14.13 32.54
C ASP A 160 -12.16 13.29 33.10
N ASN A 161 -11.66 13.76 34.25
CA ASN A 161 -10.43 13.44 34.97
C ASN A 161 -10.27 12.02 35.57
N ALA A 162 -9.06 11.45 35.45
CA ALA A 162 -8.19 11.07 36.58
C ALA A 162 -6.79 10.67 36.07
N ALA A 163 -5.75 11.06 36.83
CA ALA A 163 -4.37 11.18 36.38
C ALA A 163 -3.67 9.86 36.02
N THR A 164 -3.05 9.78 34.82
CA THR A 164 -1.61 9.55 34.60
C THR A 164 -1.27 9.35 33.11
N SER A 165 -0.32 10.14 32.60
CA SER A 165 0.38 10.02 31.31
C SER A 165 -0.46 10.13 30.02
N LYS A 166 -0.46 11.32 29.39
CA LYS A 166 -1.03 11.56 28.06
C LYS A 166 -0.34 10.66 27.01
N LYS A 167 -0.90 9.47 26.72
CA LYS A 167 -0.52 8.68 25.55
C LYS A 167 -0.76 9.54 24.31
N ARG A 168 0.30 9.91 23.60
CA ARG A 168 0.18 10.55 22.28
C ARG A 168 -0.62 9.60 21.37
N LYS A 169 -1.70 10.10 20.77
CA LYS A 169 -2.51 9.36 19.80
C LYS A 169 -1.64 9.15 18.56
N PHE A 170 -1.28 7.90 18.28
CA PHE A 170 -0.52 7.52 17.09
C PHE A 170 -1.42 7.64 15.86
N THR A 171 -0.91 8.17 14.75
CA THR A 171 -1.65 8.30 13.49
C THR A 171 -0.66 8.19 12.35
N LEU A 172 -1.08 7.51 11.28
CA LEU A 172 -0.27 7.39 10.06
C LEU A 172 -0.19 8.73 9.34
N LEU A 173 0.97 9.01 8.76
CA LEU A 173 1.24 10.17 7.93
C LEU A 173 0.89 9.86 6.47
N GLU A 174 0.75 10.90 5.65
CA GLU A 174 0.45 10.74 4.22
C GLU A 174 1.45 9.82 3.48
N ASN A 175 2.73 9.88 3.85
CA ASN A 175 3.79 9.00 3.32
C ASN A 175 3.54 7.51 3.58
N ASP A 176 2.90 7.17 4.71
CA ASP A 176 2.57 5.78 5.07
C ASP A 176 1.49 5.25 4.12
N PHE A 177 0.47 6.07 3.85
CA PHE A 177 -0.55 5.74 2.85
C PHE A 177 0.04 5.57 1.46
N GLU A 178 0.99 6.40 1.04
CA GLU A 178 1.68 6.22 -0.24
C GLU A 178 2.46 4.89 -0.31
N ASP A 179 3.14 4.51 0.77
CA ASP A 179 3.91 3.26 0.81
C ASP A 179 3.00 2.03 0.66
N LEU A 180 1.82 2.07 1.29
CA LEU A 180 0.77 1.06 1.06
C LEU A 180 0.38 0.97 -0.41
N ILE A 181 0.15 2.09 -1.08
CA ILE A 181 -0.41 2.05 -2.43
C ILE A 181 0.66 1.78 -3.49
N MET A 182 1.91 2.16 -3.23
CA MET A 182 3.07 1.84 -4.07
C MET A 182 3.51 0.37 -3.98
N GLY A 183 2.75 -0.49 -3.30
CA GLY A 183 3.05 -1.92 -3.21
C GLY A 183 4.24 -2.24 -2.31
N LYS A 184 4.69 -1.30 -1.47
CA LYS A 184 5.81 -1.55 -0.56
C LYS A 184 5.40 -2.49 0.56
N ARG A 185 6.41 -3.13 1.17
CA ARG A 185 6.22 -3.91 2.40
C ARG A 185 5.60 -3.01 3.46
N LEU A 186 4.59 -3.54 4.14
CA LEU A 186 3.99 -2.86 5.28
C LEU A 186 5.05 -2.73 6.38
N THR A 187 5.23 -1.51 6.85
CA THR A 187 6.10 -1.20 7.99
C THR A 187 5.41 -1.55 9.30
N GLN A 188 6.19 -1.56 10.38
CA GLN A 188 5.68 -1.78 11.73
C GLN A 188 4.57 -0.78 12.13
N ASP A 189 4.64 0.45 11.64
CA ASP A 189 3.64 1.50 11.89
C ASP A 189 2.28 1.15 11.30
N HIS A 190 2.25 0.60 10.08
CA HIS A 190 1.02 0.10 9.45
C HIS A 190 0.41 -1.05 10.24
N ILE A 191 1.25 -2.01 10.65
CA ILE A 191 0.82 -3.18 11.42
C ILE A 191 0.29 -2.76 12.79
N TYR A 192 0.99 -1.85 13.47
CA TYR A 192 0.57 -1.31 14.75
C TYR A 192 -0.77 -0.59 14.63
N TYR A 193 -0.93 0.29 13.63
CA TYR A 193 -2.18 1.02 13.41
C TYR A 193 -3.36 0.08 13.13
N ALA A 194 -3.17 -0.95 12.29
CA ALA A 194 -4.22 -1.96 12.03
C ALA A 194 -4.64 -2.70 13.31
N GLN A 195 -3.68 -3.13 14.12
CA GLN A 195 -3.97 -3.82 15.38
C GLN A 195 -4.67 -2.91 16.39
N GLU A 196 -4.28 -1.64 16.51
CA GLU A 196 -4.94 -0.66 17.39
C GLU A 196 -6.39 -0.39 16.97
N LEU A 197 -6.66 -0.26 15.67
CA LEU A 197 -8.03 -0.12 15.15
C LEU A 197 -8.88 -1.35 15.46
N LEU A 198 -8.34 -2.56 15.30
CA LEU A 198 -9.06 -3.79 15.68
C LEU A 198 -9.27 -3.89 17.20
N LYS A 199 -8.26 -3.54 18.01
CA LYS A 199 -8.39 -3.55 19.47
C LYS A 199 -9.45 -2.55 19.96
N THR A 200 -9.57 -1.42 19.29
CA THR A 200 -10.61 -0.42 19.55
C THR A 200 -12.00 -0.95 19.19
N GLN A 201 -12.14 -1.64 18.06
CA GLN A 201 -13.42 -2.19 17.60
C GLN A 201 -13.85 -3.46 18.34
N PHE A 202 -12.89 -4.26 18.82
CA PHE A 202 -13.11 -5.53 19.51
C PHE A 202 -12.37 -5.56 20.86
N PRO A 203 -12.83 -4.79 21.88
CA PRO A 203 -12.10 -4.65 23.15
C PRO A 203 -11.87 -5.97 23.90
N THR A 204 -12.77 -6.95 23.70
CA THR A 204 -12.73 -8.27 24.33
C THR A 204 -11.63 -9.19 23.79
N ILE A 205 -11.11 -8.93 22.58
CA ILE A 205 -10.01 -9.70 22.00
C ILE A 205 -8.70 -9.33 22.71
N ASN A 206 -8.01 -10.30 23.30
CA ASN A 206 -6.70 -10.09 23.90
C ASN A 206 -5.59 -10.05 22.84
N GLY A 207 -4.42 -9.51 23.19
CA GLY A 207 -3.33 -9.30 22.24
C GLY A 207 -3.49 -8.00 21.46
N LEU A 208 -3.26 -8.05 20.15
CA LEU A 208 -3.24 -6.89 19.25
C LEU A 208 -2.32 -5.76 19.73
N HIS A 209 -1.20 -6.13 20.36
CA HIS A 209 -0.24 -5.18 20.89
C HIS A 209 0.84 -4.84 19.87
N SER A 210 1.61 -3.78 20.15
CA SER A 210 2.83 -3.47 19.40
C SER A 210 3.76 -4.68 19.32
N THR A 211 4.21 -5.01 18.11
CA THR A 211 5.13 -6.12 17.87
C THR A 211 6.51 -5.90 18.50
N LEU A 212 6.85 -4.68 18.95
CA LEU A 212 8.03 -4.43 19.80
C LEU A 212 7.98 -5.20 21.13
N LEU A 213 6.79 -5.61 21.57
CA LEU A 213 6.58 -6.30 22.84
C LEU A 213 6.52 -7.82 22.70
N GLN A 214 6.62 -8.37 21.48
CA GLN A 214 6.38 -9.80 21.22
C GLN A 214 7.39 -10.74 21.89
N ASN A 215 8.59 -10.23 22.23
CA ASN A 215 9.62 -11.00 22.92
C ASN A 215 9.46 -10.97 24.44
N LYS A 216 8.44 -10.27 24.97
CA LYS A 216 8.14 -10.27 26.40
C LYS A 216 7.20 -11.43 26.70
N PRO A 217 7.60 -12.38 27.56
CA PRO A 217 6.74 -13.49 27.92
C PRO A 217 5.45 -13.00 28.56
N VAL A 218 4.34 -13.65 28.23
CA VAL A 218 3.08 -13.45 28.95
C VAL A 218 3.21 -13.98 30.38
N THR A 219 2.80 -13.18 31.34
CA THR A 219 2.84 -13.53 32.77
C THR A 219 1.47 -13.89 33.35
N ASN A 220 0.38 -13.45 32.71
CA ASN A 220 -0.99 -13.68 33.16
C ASN A 220 -1.73 -14.67 32.26
N LYS A 221 -2.42 -15.65 32.85
CA LYS A 221 -3.21 -16.64 32.11
C LYS A 221 -4.45 -16.04 31.45
N GLU A 222 -5.04 -14.98 32.01
CA GLU A 222 -6.22 -14.35 31.42
C GLU A 222 -5.90 -13.68 30.07
N ASP A 223 -4.67 -13.19 29.90
CA ASP A 223 -4.19 -12.60 28.63
C ASP A 223 -4.03 -13.64 27.51
N LEU A 224 -4.14 -14.93 27.84
CA LEU A 224 -4.14 -16.01 26.86
C LEU A 224 -5.54 -16.32 26.32
N LYS A 225 -6.64 -15.89 26.92
CA LYS A 225 -7.97 -16.20 26.36
C LYS A 225 -8.26 -15.31 25.14
N ASP A 226 -8.86 -15.88 24.09
CA ASP A 226 -9.30 -15.14 22.89
C ASP A 226 -8.26 -14.14 22.37
N LYS A 227 -7.01 -14.63 22.26
CA LYS A 227 -5.86 -13.85 21.90
C LYS A 227 -5.62 -13.89 20.40
N LEU A 228 -5.37 -12.71 19.83
CA LEU A 228 -5.06 -12.50 18.42
C LEU A 228 -3.87 -11.55 18.29
N GLN A 229 -2.90 -11.88 17.45
CA GLN A 229 -1.68 -11.08 17.35
C GLN A 229 -1.04 -11.23 15.98
N ILE A 230 -0.58 -10.11 15.39
CA ILE A 230 0.39 -10.16 14.29
C ILE A 230 1.79 -10.31 14.90
N VAL A 231 2.56 -11.26 14.37
CA VAL A 231 3.90 -11.60 14.82
C VAL A 231 4.90 -11.22 13.73
N HIS A 232 5.97 -10.55 14.12
CA HIS A 232 7.12 -10.31 13.27
C HIS A 232 8.15 -11.42 13.47
N CYS A 233 8.56 -12.12 12.42
CA CYS A 233 9.56 -13.18 12.50
C CYS A 233 10.51 -13.16 11.30
N ASN A 234 11.58 -13.95 11.37
CA ASN A 234 12.51 -14.20 10.27
C ASN A 234 13.14 -12.92 9.71
N GLY A 235 13.39 -11.95 10.60
CA GLY A 235 13.93 -10.63 10.28
C GLY A 235 13.01 -9.66 9.52
N ASN A 236 12.08 -10.14 8.69
CA ASN A 236 11.21 -9.28 7.86
C ASN A 236 9.94 -9.98 7.33
N HIS A 237 9.35 -10.87 8.13
CA HIS A 237 8.13 -11.60 7.78
C HIS A 237 7.02 -11.32 8.80
N TRP A 238 5.78 -11.27 8.32
CA TRP A 238 4.60 -11.01 9.13
C TRP A 238 3.65 -12.20 9.02
N ILE A 239 3.24 -12.73 10.16
CA ILE A 239 2.26 -13.81 10.28
C ILE A 239 1.17 -13.43 11.27
N ALA A 240 0.02 -14.06 11.20
CA ALA A 240 -1.03 -13.93 12.21
C ALA A 240 -1.06 -15.17 13.10
N ALA A 241 -1.18 -14.96 14.41
CA ALA A 241 -1.33 -16.00 15.41
C ALA A 241 -2.60 -15.75 16.22
N SER A 242 -3.37 -16.81 16.46
CA SER A 242 -4.65 -16.74 17.17
C SER A 242 -4.89 -18.00 17.97
N ASN A 243 -5.57 -17.89 19.10
CA ASN A 243 -6.23 -19.03 19.73
C ASN A 243 -7.76 -18.90 19.82
N ILE A 244 -8.31 -17.88 19.15
CA ILE A 244 -9.75 -17.73 18.98
C ILE A 244 -10.28 -18.90 18.15
N LYS A 245 -11.27 -19.62 18.70
CA LYS A 245 -11.94 -20.78 18.07
C LYS A 245 -10.99 -21.93 17.68
N CYS A 246 -9.90 -22.12 18.42
CA CYS A 246 -9.08 -23.31 18.27
C CYS A 246 -9.84 -24.60 18.68
N ASP A 247 -9.61 -25.70 17.97
CA ASP A 247 -10.16 -27.02 18.26
C ASP A 247 -9.34 -27.73 19.36
N ALA A 248 -9.78 -28.91 19.83
CA ALA A 248 -9.10 -29.65 20.91
C ALA A 248 -7.66 -30.09 20.56
N ASP A 249 -7.30 -30.07 19.27
CA ASP A 249 -5.99 -30.48 18.75
C ASP A 249 -5.06 -29.29 18.49
N CYS A 250 -5.50 -28.07 18.77
CA CYS A 250 -4.78 -26.85 18.50
C CYS A 250 -4.88 -25.90 19.70
N ASP A 251 -3.75 -25.45 20.22
CA ASP A 251 -3.74 -24.37 21.22
C ASP A 251 -3.55 -23.00 20.55
N VAL A 252 -2.83 -22.97 19.42
CA VAL A 252 -2.55 -21.76 18.64
C VAL A 252 -2.57 -22.06 17.15
N ALA A 253 -3.44 -21.38 16.41
CA ALA A 253 -3.52 -21.39 14.97
C ALA A 253 -2.65 -20.29 14.36
N ILE A 254 -1.85 -20.65 13.36
CA ILE A 254 -0.95 -19.74 12.65
C ILE A 254 -1.38 -19.60 11.20
N TYR A 255 -1.45 -18.37 10.72
CA TYR A 255 -1.80 -18.03 9.35
C TYR A 255 -0.62 -17.31 8.71
N ASP A 256 -0.04 -17.96 7.71
CA ASP A 256 1.15 -17.52 7.00
C ASP A 256 0.87 -17.53 5.50
N SER A 257 1.02 -16.39 4.84
CA SER A 257 0.81 -16.24 3.40
C SER A 257 1.99 -16.69 2.54
N ILE A 258 3.16 -16.97 3.12
CA ILE A 258 4.38 -17.39 2.43
C ILE A 258 4.68 -18.86 2.74
N TYR A 259 4.97 -19.18 3.99
CA TYR A 259 5.52 -20.48 4.37
C TYR A 259 4.42 -21.46 4.79
N ARG A 260 4.69 -22.75 4.67
CA ARG A 260 3.78 -23.83 5.12
C ARG A 260 4.20 -24.45 6.46
N ALA A 261 5.34 -24.03 6.98
CA ALA A 261 5.91 -24.51 8.23
C ALA A 261 6.61 -23.35 8.95
N LEU A 262 6.67 -23.44 10.28
CA LEU A 262 7.41 -22.52 11.12
C LEU A 262 8.87 -22.96 11.22
N ASN A 263 9.73 -21.99 11.54
CA ASN A 263 11.08 -22.25 12.02
C ASN A 263 11.17 -21.98 13.54
N ASP A 264 12.32 -22.32 14.13
CA ASP A 264 12.56 -22.21 15.57
C ASP A 264 12.41 -20.77 16.11
N GLU A 265 12.80 -19.77 15.30
CA GLU A 265 12.66 -18.36 15.66
C GLU A 265 11.18 -17.99 15.83
N ALA A 266 10.35 -18.31 14.83
CA ALA A 266 8.93 -18.02 14.87
C ALA A 266 8.22 -18.81 15.99
N GLU A 267 8.58 -20.09 16.18
CA GLU A 267 8.04 -20.91 17.28
C GLU A 267 8.37 -20.27 18.64
N THR A 268 9.60 -19.76 18.83
CA THR A 268 10.02 -19.10 20.06
C THR A 268 9.19 -17.86 20.36
N VAL A 269 8.95 -17.00 19.35
CA VAL A 269 8.13 -15.80 19.53
C VAL A 269 6.67 -16.16 19.82
N ILE A 270 6.12 -17.18 19.16
CA ILE A 270 4.77 -17.68 19.44
C ILE A 270 4.67 -18.21 20.87
N CYS A 271 5.66 -18.97 21.34
CA CYS A 271 5.70 -19.45 22.72
C CYS A 271 5.71 -18.27 23.71
N ASN A 272 6.52 -17.23 23.48
CA ASN A 272 6.53 -16.05 24.36
C ASN A 272 5.14 -15.39 24.47
N LEU A 273 4.39 -15.38 23.37
CA LEU A 273 3.09 -14.74 23.28
C LEU A 273 1.93 -15.61 23.77
N PHE A 274 2.01 -16.94 23.67
CA PHE A 274 0.87 -17.84 23.89
C PHE A 274 1.12 -18.92 24.96
N GLN A 275 2.29 -18.94 25.59
CA GLN A 275 2.63 -19.89 26.64
C GLN A 275 2.64 -19.22 28.02
N VAL A 276 2.03 -19.88 29.00
CA VAL A 276 2.26 -19.60 30.43
C VAL A 276 2.71 -20.86 31.12
N GLY A 277 3.87 -20.80 31.79
CA GLY A 277 4.48 -21.94 32.46
C GLY A 277 5.36 -22.78 31.53
N LYS A 278 5.54 -24.07 31.85
CA LYS A 278 6.53 -24.94 31.19
C LYS A 278 5.98 -25.75 30.01
N GLN A 279 4.67 -25.84 29.85
CA GLN A 279 4.05 -26.63 28.78
C GLN A 279 3.97 -25.80 27.50
N LYS A 280 4.60 -26.27 26.41
CA LYS A 280 4.50 -25.64 25.10
C LYS A 280 3.09 -25.77 24.52
N PRO A 281 2.55 -24.75 23.84
CA PRO A 281 1.29 -24.84 23.14
C PRO A 281 1.40 -25.75 21.91
N LYS A 282 0.34 -26.49 21.59
CA LYS A 282 0.17 -27.21 20.32
C LYS A 282 -0.09 -26.21 19.19
N ILE A 283 0.93 -25.92 18.40
CA ILE A 283 0.85 -24.95 17.30
C ILE A 283 0.43 -25.66 16.00
N LYS A 284 -0.54 -25.09 15.28
CA LYS A 284 -1.01 -25.60 13.98
C LYS A 284 -0.91 -24.51 12.92
N VAL A 285 -0.18 -24.78 11.84
CA VAL A 285 -0.14 -23.88 10.67
C VAL A 285 -1.34 -24.17 9.79
N MET A 286 -2.20 -23.18 9.61
CA MET A 286 -3.45 -23.30 8.86
C MET A 286 -3.18 -23.22 7.36
N ASN A 287 -3.95 -23.98 6.58
CA ASN A 287 -3.89 -23.93 5.11
C ASN A 287 -4.67 -22.73 4.57
N CYS A 288 -4.15 -21.52 4.78
CA CYS A 288 -4.71 -20.28 4.24
C CYS A 288 -4.14 -19.92 2.86
N GLN A 289 -4.81 -19.00 2.16
CA GLN A 289 -4.34 -18.47 0.89
C GLN A 289 -2.89 -17.98 0.97
N LYS A 290 -2.10 -18.36 -0.03
CA LYS A 290 -0.74 -17.86 -0.22
C LYS A 290 -0.77 -16.57 -1.03
N GLN A 291 0.11 -15.64 -0.67
CA GLN A 291 0.28 -14.41 -1.43
C GLN A 291 0.96 -14.68 -2.76
N ILE A 292 0.65 -13.86 -3.75
CA ILE A 292 1.39 -13.75 -5.00
C ILE A 292 2.50 -12.70 -4.78
N GLY A 293 3.75 -13.04 -5.11
CA GLY A 293 4.89 -12.16 -4.90
C GLY A 293 5.39 -12.10 -3.44
N GLY A 294 6.36 -11.24 -3.15
CA GLY A 294 7.11 -11.24 -1.87
C GLY A 294 6.86 -10.05 -0.94
N MET A 295 5.85 -9.21 -1.21
CA MET A 295 5.70 -7.90 -0.56
C MET A 295 4.46 -7.78 0.34
N ASP A 296 3.52 -8.72 0.26
CA ASP A 296 2.19 -8.63 0.86
C ASP A 296 2.02 -9.43 2.16
N CYS A 297 3.08 -9.97 2.77
CA CYS A 297 2.94 -10.77 4.00
C CYS A 297 2.26 -9.98 5.12
N GLY A 298 2.64 -8.71 5.31
CA GLY A 298 1.98 -7.82 6.25
C GLY A 298 0.51 -7.58 5.89
N LEU A 299 0.19 -7.45 4.59
CA LEU A 299 -1.17 -7.19 4.13
C LEU A 299 -2.08 -8.40 4.39
N PHE A 300 -1.60 -9.61 4.11
CA PHE A 300 -2.30 -10.85 4.43
C PHE A 300 -2.43 -11.05 5.94
N ALA A 301 -1.38 -10.77 6.73
CA ALA A 301 -1.47 -10.85 8.18
C ALA A 301 -2.57 -9.93 8.74
N VAL A 302 -2.66 -8.68 8.24
CA VAL A 302 -3.74 -7.74 8.58
C VAL A 302 -5.11 -8.28 8.18
N ALA A 303 -5.25 -8.83 6.97
CA ALA A 303 -6.52 -9.39 6.52
C ALA A 303 -6.94 -10.62 7.35
N PHE A 304 -6.00 -11.51 7.67
CA PHE A 304 -6.26 -12.69 8.50
C PHE A 304 -6.77 -12.29 9.89
N ILE A 305 -6.10 -11.38 10.59
CA ILE A 305 -6.58 -10.94 11.91
C ILE A 305 -7.92 -10.20 11.80
N THR A 306 -8.17 -9.45 10.71
CA THR A 306 -9.44 -8.75 10.50
C THR A 306 -10.58 -9.74 10.33
N SER A 307 -10.39 -10.79 9.51
CA SER A 307 -11.37 -11.86 9.31
C SER A 307 -11.66 -12.61 10.61
N ILE A 308 -10.62 -12.97 11.38
CA ILE A 308 -10.77 -13.67 12.66
C ILE A 308 -11.56 -12.80 13.67
N ALA A 309 -11.24 -11.52 13.76
CA ALA A 309 -11.95 -10.59 14.65
C ALA A 309 -13.45 -10.46 14.29
N HIS A 310 -13.79 -10.55 13.00
CA HIS A 310 -15.17 -10.60 12.51
C HIS A 310 -15.79 -12.01 12.56
N GLY A 311 -15.12 -12.97 13.19
CA GLY A 311 -15.61 -14.33 13.38
C GLY A 311 -15.52 -15.23 12.14
N GLN A 312 -14.86 -14.79 11.07
CA GLN A 312 -14.64 -15.55 9.84
C GLN A 312 -13.37 -16.41 9.94
N GLU A 313 -13.29 -17.45 9.11
CA GLU A 313 -12.15 -18.37 9.10
C GLU A 313 -11.24 -18.10 7.88
N PRO A 314 -10.01 -17.57 8.07
CA PRO A 314 -9.15 -17.21 6.94
C PRO A 314 -8.81 -18.35 5.99
N ALA A 315 -8.81 -19.60 6.47
CA ALA A 315 -8.53 -20.78 5.65
C ALA A 315 -9.66 -21.11 4.65
N LYS A 316 -10.87 -20.55 4.85
CA LYS A 316 -12.04 -20.72 3.98
C LYS A 316 -12.27 -19.51 3.06
N LEU A 317 -11.45 -18.47 3.17
CA LEU A 317 -11.59 -17.24 2.40
C LEU A 317 -10.62 -17.22 1.21
N GLN A 318 -11.09 -16.65 0.10
CA GLN A 318 -10.27 -16.36 -1.08
C GLN A 318 -10.22 -14.86 -1.32
N TYR A 319 -9.22 -14.21 -0.73
CA TYR A 319 -8.96 -12.78 -0.82
C TYR A 319 -8.59 -12.34 -2.25
N LEU A 320 -9.18 -11.23 -2.69
CA LEU A 320 -8.84 -10.52 -3.92
C LEU A 320 -7.59 -9.65 -3.69
N GLN A 321 -6.40 -10.24 -3.78
CA GLN A 321 -5.12 -9.62 -3.38
C GLN A 321 -4.86 -8.25 -4.02
N ASP A 322 -5.25 -8.09 -5.28
CA ASP A 322 -5.14 -6.86 -6.05
C ASP A 322 -6.02 -5.72 -5.52
N GLU A 323 -7.10 -6.03 -4.79
CA GLU A 323 -7.99 -5.06 -4.17
C GLU A 323 -7.62 -4.75 -2.70
N MET A 324 -6.88 -5.65 -2.04
CA MET A 324 -6.62 -5.59 -0.60
C MET A 324 -5.89 -4.30 -0.16
N ARG A 325 -4.93 -3.79 -0.94
CA ARG A 325 -4.17 -2.58 -0.57
C ARG A 325 -5.05 -1.34 -0.57
N ASN A 326 -5.85 -1.17 -1.61
CA ASN A 326 -6.80 -0.06 -1.72
C ASN A 326 -7.87 -0.15 -0.61
N HIS A 327 -8.32 -1.36 -0.30
CA HIS A 327 -9.22 -1.61 0.82
C HIS A 327 -8.61 -1.22 2.17
N LEU A 328 -7.36 -1.60 2.43
CA LEU A 328 -6.67 -1.25 3.67
C LEU A 328 -6.53 0.27 3.84
N VAL A 329 -6.23 1.00 2.76
CA VAL A 329 -6.19 2.47 2.77
C VAL A 329 -7.55 3.05 3.12
N LYS A 330 -8.64 2.53 2.54
CA LYS A 330 -10.00 2.95 2.89
C LYS A 330 -10.30 2.70 4.37
N CYS A 331 -9.95 1.51 4.89
CA CYS A 331 -10.11 1.17 6.31
C CYS A 331 -9.35 2.13 7.22
N PHE A 332 -8.09 2.44 6.90
CA PHE A 332 -7.26 3.35 7.68
C PHE A 332 -7.78 4.78 7.68
N LYS A 333 -8.26 5.28 6.52
CA LYS A 333 -8.90 6.60 6.41
C LYS A 333 -10.23 6.66 7.16
N ALA A 334 -11.03 5.59 7.12
CA ALA A 334 -12.27 5.47 7.86
C ALA A 334 -12.08 5.18 9.36
N GLN A 335 -10.83 4.93 9.80
CA GLN A 335 -10.50 4.48 11.16
C GLN A 335 -11.30 3.24 11.60
N LYS A 336 -11.59 2.36 10.65
CA LYS A 336 -12.45 1.19 10.84
C LYS A 336 -11.91 0.05 9.99
N MET A 337 -11.56 -1.06 10.63
CA MET A 337 -11.11 -2.26 9.92
C MET A 337 -12.32 -3.11 9.56
N GLU A 338 -12.56 -3.31 8.27
CA GLU A 338 -13.66 -4.13 7.73
C GLU A 338 -13.10 -5.37 7.01
N PRO A 339 -13.86 -6.49 6.95
CA PRO A 339 -13.46 -7.69 6.23
C PRO A 339 -12.96 -7.37 4.81
N PHE A 340 -11.86 -8.01 4.43
CA PHE A 340 -11.21 -7.75 3.15
C PHE A 340 -12.00 -8.37 1.98
N PRO A 341 -11.94 -7.78 0.78
CA PRO A 341 -12.60 -8.31 -0.41
C PRO A 341 -12.22 -9.76 -0.69
N CYS A 342 -13.23 -10.61 -0.91
CA CYS A 342 -13.08 -12.03 -1.22
C CYS A 342 -13.96 -12.41 -2.42
N LYS A 343 -13.63 -13.54 -3.08
CA LYS A 343 -14.44 -14.14 -4.14
C LYS A 343 -15.68 -14.87 -3.63
#